data_AF-A0A7C5EKH4-F1
#
_entry.id   AF-A0A7C5EKH4-F1
#
_cell.length_a   1.000
_cell.length_b   1.000
_cell.length_c   1.000
_cell.angle_alpha   90.00
_cell.angle_beta   90.00
_cell.angle_gamma   90.00
#
_symmetry.space_group_name_H-M   'P 1'
#
loop_
_entity.id
_entity.type
_entity.pdbx_description
1 polymer ?
#
loop_
_entity_poly.entity_id
_entity_poly.type
_entity_poly.pdbx_seq_one_letter_code
_entity_poly.pdbx_strand_id
1 'polypeptide(L)'
;MKRTGRILPAILTAILGWMPVCGIDRAAVRAELEAMEDLRILHRFAVQNLHDSMALSIYLSAWGGPDMSAAVEDGFVETEALYDVLHAVDHGATALQAALDAGMTNGLSDRKIDILRRARGEAAERTRAHYALTAALKELLVSNVTATAAGKAKWVVASEQAQWEDPAREAERLAGIRFSRLADETFFRMPPEQRDALLLKNRRMGYSALDVIWDPASNWGDIEKEKGIYDFTALDSAMEQAGRHGMSVLLMLKTLTGTPPSWHRQQHGSNCQFIVVTKEKGGWKTSAQGINLMHDPTCAAASSFLSALT
;
A
#
# COMPACT_ATOMS: atom_id res chain seq x y z
N MET A 1 36.30 -91.37 -6.72
CA MET A 1 37.12 -90.67 -7.75
C MET A 1 36.24 -90.55 -8.99
N LYS A 2 35.96 -89.41 -9.64
CA LYS A 2 36.47 -88.04 -9.65
C LYS A 2 35.26 -87.09 -9.82
N ARG A 3 35.33 -85.93 -9.16
CA ARG A 3 34.37 -84.81 -9.28
C ARG A 3 34.48 -84.20 -10.70
N THR A 4 33.40 -84.19 -11.46
CA THR A 4 33.22 -83.30 -12.63
C THR A 4 32.59 -82.01 -12.17
N GLY A 5 33.45 -81.11 -11.69
CA GLY A 5 33.09 -79.74 -11.34
C GLY A 5 33.11 -78.82 -12.56
N ARG A 6 32.09 -77.94 -12.59
CA ARG A 6 32.21 -76.50 -12.90
C ARG A 6 32.78 -76.12 -14.27
N ILE A 7 31.97 -76.25 -15.32
CA ILE A 7 32.05 -75.35 -16.50
C ILE A 7 30.63 -74.97 -16.94
N LEU A 8 29.80 -74.49 -16.02
CA LEU A 8 28.46 -74.01 -16.35
C LEU A 8 27.91 -72.89 -15.43
N PRO A 9 28.76 -71.99 -14.90
CA PRO A 9 28.30 -70.63 -14.64
C PRO A 9 29.13 -69.53 -15.33
N ALA A 10 30.23 -69.86 -16.02
CA ALA A 10 31.12 -68.82 -16.58
C ALA A 10 30.64 -68.19 -17.91
N ILE A 11 29.61 -68.75 -18.55
CA ILE A 11 29.10 -68.23 -19.84
C ILE A 11 27.78 -67.46 -19.68
N LEU A 12 27.05 -67.63 -18.57
CA LEU A 12 25.83 -66.84 -18.31
C LEU A 12 26.11 -65.47 -17.68
N THR A 13 27.28 -65.26 -17.08
CA THR A 13 27.69 -63.96 -16.51
C THR A 13 28.41 -63.06 -17.53
N ALA A 14 28.77 -63.58 -18.71
CA ALA A 14 29.47 -62.81 -19.75
C ALA A 14 28.52 -62.20 -20.81
N ILE A 15 27.22 -62.53 -20.78
CA ILE A 15 26.19 -61.98 -21.69
C ILE A 15 25.18 -61.09 -20.95
N LEU A 16 25.17 -61.10 -19.61
CA LEU A 16 24.67 -59.98 -18.83
C LEU A 16 25.81 -58.97 -18.69
N GLY A 17 26.15 -58.35 -19.82
CA GLY A 17 26.94 -57.14 -19.80
C GLY A 17 26.28 -56.19 -18.81
N TRP A 18 26.99 -55.92 -17.71
CA TRP A 18 26.98 -54.60 -17.07
C TRP A 18 27.33 -53.59 -18.16
N MET A 19 26.38 -53.30 -19.04
CA MET A 19 26.28 -51.96 -19.56
C MET A 19 25.99 -51.11 -18.34
N PRO A 20 26.81 -50.11 -17.99
CA PRO A 20 26.30 -49.07 -17.11
C PRO A 20 25.00 -48.62 -17.78
N VAL A 21 23.88 -48.79 -17.09
CA VAL A 21 22.67 -48.09 -17.49
C VAL A 21 23.10 -46.64 -17.44
N CYS A 22 23.32 -46.01 -18.60
CA CYS A 22 23.45 -44.56 -18.72
C CYS A 22 22.13 -43.99 -18.24
N GLY A 23 22.00 -43.89 -16.92
CA GLY A 23 20.86 -43.31 -16.25
C GLY A 23 20.99 -41.82 -16.44
N ILE A 24 19.99 -41.22 -17.06
CA ILE A 24 19.82 -39.78 -17.05
C ILE A 24 20.04 -39.26 -15.62
N ASP A 25 20.94 -38.29 -15.47
CA ASP A 25 21.19 -37.63 -14.20
C ASP A 25 19.96 -36.81 -13.77
N ARG A 26 19.40 -37.14 -12.61
CA ARG A 26 18.25 -36.43 -12.02
C ARG A 26 18.59 -34.96 -11.74
N ALA A 27 19.84 -34.66 -11.38
CA ALA A 27 20.27 -33.28 -11.15
C ALA A 27 20.23 -32.47 -12.45
N ALA A 28 20.61 -33.08 -13.58
CA ALA A 28 20.53 -32.44 -14.89
C ALA A 28 19.09 -32.07 -15.28
N VAL A 29 18.11 -32.96 -15.04
CA VAL A 29 16.70 -32.66 -15.37
C VAL A 29 16.13 -31.55 -14.48
N ARG A 30 16.48 -31.53 -13.19
CA ARG A 30 16.09 -30.45 -12.28
C ARG A 30 16.68 -29.11 -12.69
N ALA A 31 17.94 -29.08 -13.10
CA ALA A 31 18.57 -27.87 -13.61
C ALA A 31 17.86 -27.34 -14.87
N GLU A 32 17.36 -28.21 -15.75
CA GLU A 32 16.56 -27.78 -16.90
C GLU A 32 15.19 -27.21 -16.48
N LEU A 33 14.54 -27.77 -15.46
CA LEU A 33 13.28 -27.24 -14.90
C LEU A 33 13.48 -25.85 -14.26
N GLU A 34 14.54 -25.66 -13.49
CA GLU A 34 14.90 -24.36 -12.91
C GLU A 34 15.18 -23.33 -14.01
N ALA A 35 15.96 -23.71 -15.03
CA ALA A 35 16.25 -22.84 -16.17
C ALA A 35 14.98 -22.50 -16.98
N MET A 36 13.97 -23.38 -17.01
CA MET A 36 12.67 -23.07 -17.62
C MET A 36 11.85 -22.08 -16.78
N GLU A 37 11.88 -22.18 -15.45
CA GLU A 37 11.18 -21.21 -14.60
C GLU A 37 11.76 -19.80 -14.77
N ASP A 38 13.09 -19.66 -14.87
CA ASP A 38 13.73 -18.38 -15.18
C ASP A 38 13.22 -17.76 -16.49
N LEU A 39 13.03 -18.59 -17.53
CA LEU A 39 12.46 -18.14 -18.80
C LEU A 39 10.99 -17.74 -18.68
N ARG A 40 10.19 -18.44 -17.86
CA ARG A 40 8.79 -18.07 -17.58
C ARG A 40 8.71 -16.75 -16.84
N ILE A 41 9.62 -16.49 -15.91
CA ILE A 41 9.71 -15.20 -15.20
C ILE A 41 10.03 -14.08 -16.21
N LEU A 42 11.02 -14.28 -17.08
CA LEU A 42 11.35 -13.30 -18.13
C LEU A 42 10.18 -13.06 -19.09
N HIS A 43 9.47 -14.11 -19.50
CA HIS A 43 8.26 -14.00 -20.32
C HIS A 43 7.17 -13.18 -19.62
N ARG A 44 6.91 -13.42 -18.32
CA ARG A 44 5.97 -12.61 -17.52
C ARG A 44 6.38 -11.14 -17.48
N PHE A 45 7.68 -10.83 -17.36
CA PHE A 45 8.13 -9.44 -17.41
C PHE A 45 7.94 -8.80 -18.78
N ALA A 46 8.12 -9.55 -19.87
CA ALA A 46 7.81 -9.06 -21.22
C ALA A 46 6.30 -8.73 -21.37
N VAL A 47 5.41 -9.58 -20.83
CA VAL A 47 3.96 -9.33 -20.81
C VAL A 47 3.64 -8.06 -20.01
N GLN A 48 4.25 -7.89 -18.83
CA GLN A 48 4.04 -6.68 -18.02
C GLN A 48 4.51 -5.42 -18.74
N ASN A 49 5.67 -5.47 -19.41
CA ASN A 49 6.16 -4.36 -20.21
C ASN A 49 5.18 -3.97 -21.33
N LEU A 50 4.51 -4.94 -21.95
CA LEU A 50 3.50 -4.69 -22.98
C LEU A 50 2.19 -4.12 -22.42
N HIS A 51 1.73 -4.56 -21.25
CA HIS A 51 0.59 -3.93 -20.59
C HIS A 51 0.87 -2.47 -20.22
N ASP A 52 2.04 -2.20 -19.64
CA ASP A 52 2.47 -0.83 -19.34
C ASP A 52 2.57 0.00 -20.63
N SER A 53 3.14 -0.59 -21.69
CA SER A 53 3.26 0.04 -23.01
C SER A 53 1.90 0.35 -23.64
N MET A 54 0.91 -0.54 -23.49
CA MET A 54 -0.45 -0.29 -23.99
C MET A 54 -1.07 0.92 -23.30
N ALA A 55 -0.97 0.99 -21.97
CA ALA A 55 -1.45 2.14 -21.21
C ALA A 55 -0.74 3.44 -21.65
N LEU A 56 0.59 3.40 -21.78
CA LEU A 56 1.39 4.55 -22.23
C LEU A 56 1.03 4.97 -23.67
N SER A 57 0.78 4.02 -24.57
CA SER A 57 0.34 4.29 -25.95
C SER A 57 -1.01 5.02 -25.99
N ILE A 58 -1.97 4.59 -25.16
CA ILE A 58 -3.27 5.26 -25.02
C ILE A 58 -3.08 6.69 -24.51
N TYR A 59 -2.24 6.90 -23.49
CA TYR A 59 -1.95 8.24 -22.98
C TYR A 59 -1.27 9.12 -24.04
N LEU A 60 -0.29 8.58 -24.76
CA LEU A 60 0.42 9.29 -25.82
C LEU A 60 -0.55 9.74 -26.92
N SER A 61 -1.39 8.84 -27.40
CA SER A 61 -2.41 9.11 -28.43
C SER A 61 -3.45 10.13 -27.96
N ALA A 62 -3.97 9.98 -26.73
CA ALA A 62 -4.89 10.96 -26.13
C ALA A 62 -4.26 12.35 -25.99
N TRP A 63 -2.95 12.41 -25.80
CA TRP A 63 -2.17 13.63 -25.78
C TRP A 63 -1.66 14.05 -27.16
N GLY A 64 -2.22 13.52 -28.25
CA GLY A 64 -1.93 13.93 -29.63
C GLY A 64 -0.51 13.57 -30.10
N GLY A 65 0.14 12.64 -29.41
CA GLY A 65 1.35 11.96 -29.89
C GLY A 65 1.02 10.86 -30.90
N PRO A 66 2.04 10.18 -31.44
CA PRO A 66 1.85 9.09 -32.39
C PRO A 66 1.14 7.90 -31.74
N ASP A 67 0.25 7.26 -32.50
CA ASP A 67 -0.37 6.00 -32.09
C ASP A 67 0.62 4.86 -32.26
N MET A 68 0.91 4.16 -31.16
CA MET A 68 1.85 3.05 -31.09
C MET A 68 1.15 1.72 -30.72
N SER A 69 -0.20 1.70 -30.69
CA SER A 69 -1.00 0.55 -30.29
C SER A 69 -0.68 -0.70 -31.10
N ALA A 70 -0.58 -0.60 -32.44
CA ALA A 70 -0.24 -1.70 -33.32
C ALA A 70 1.11 -2.37 -32.97
N ALA A 71 2.14 -1.58 -32.64
CA ALA A 71 3.44 -2.12 -32.25
C ALA A 71 3.39 -2.86 -30.90
N VAL A 72 2.52 -2.43 -29.99
CA VAL A 72 2.27 -3.13 -28.72
C VAL A 72 1.46 -4.41 -28.94
N GLU A 73 0.46 -4.38 -29.83
CA GLU A 73 -0.36 -5.54 -30.22
C GLU A 73 0.49 -6.63 -30.89
N ASP A 74 1.38 -6.26 -31.81
CA ASP A 74 2.34 -7.18 -32.41
C ASP A 74 3.21 -7.87 -31.34
N GLY A 75 3.59 -7.11 -30.30
CA GLY A 75 4.30 -7.66 -29.15
C GLY A 75 3.48 -8.67 -28.35
N PHE A 76 2.17 -8.46 -28.20
CA PHE A 76 1.27 -9.43 -27.55
C PHE A 76 1.12 -10.71 -28.37
N VAL A 77 1.03 -10.62 -29.70
CA VAL A 77 0.99 -11.78 -30.60
C VAL A 77 2.25 -12.64 -30.44
N GLU A 78 3.43 -12.01 -30.43
CA GLU A 78 4.69 -12.74 -30.21
C GLU A 78 4.78 -13.33 -28.79
N THR A 79 4.21 -12.65 -27.80
CA THR A 79 4.13 -13.15 -26.42
C THR A 79 3.29 -14.42 -26.31
N GLU A 80 2.15 -14.48 -27.00
CA GLU A 80 1.29 -15.65 -27.08
C GLU A 80 2.00 -16.80 -27.80
N ALA A 81 2.65 -16.53 -28.93
CA ALA A 81 3.42 -17.54 -29.66
C ALA A 81 4.58 -18.11 -28.81
N LEU A 82 5.25 -17.26 -28.02
CA LEU A 82 6.30 -17.68 -27.10
C LEU A 82 5.76 -18.50 -25.92
N TYR A 83 4.56 -18.20 -25.44
CA TYR A 83 3.92 -18.95 -24.36
C TYR A 83 3.76 -20.43 -24.76
N ASP A 84 3.26 -20.71 -25.96
CA ASP A 84 3.07 -22.07 -26.46
C ASP A 84 4.40 -22.84 -26.54
N VAL A 85 5.46 -22.18 -27.03
CA VAL A 85 6.81 -22.76 -27.12
C VAL A 85 7.35 -23.09 -25.72
N LEU A 86 7.31 -22.12 -24.80
CA LEU A 86 7.79 -22.31 -23.43
C LEU A 86 7.02 -23.41 -22.71
N HIS A 87 5.69 -23.43 -22.89
CA HIS A 87 4.82 -24.43 -22.29
C HIS A 87 5.15 -25.83 -22.83
N ALA A 88 5.38 -25.99 -24.14
CA ALA A 88 5.77 -27.27 -24.72
C ALA A 88 7.12 -27.80 -24.14
N VAL A 89 8.11 -26.91 -23.97
CA VAL A 89 9.41 -27.28 -23.39
C VAL A 89 9.27 -27.64 -21.91
N ASP A 90 8.47 -26.87 -21.15
CA ASP A 90 8.18 -27.12 -19.74
C ASP A 90 7.47 -28.46 -19.51
N HIS A 91 6.49 -28.80 -20.35
CA HIS A 91 5.85 -30.12 -20.34
C HIS A 91 6.84 -31.24 -20.64
N GLY A 92 7.76 -31.01 -21.58
CA GLY A 92 8.84 -31.95 -21.89
C GLY A 92 9.76 -32.21 -20.68
N ALA A 93 10.16 -31.14 -19.99
CA ALA A 93 10.99 -31.23 -18.79
C ALA A 93 10.25 -31.93 -17.63
N THR A 94 8.99 -31.55 -17.40
CA THR A 94 8.13 -32.11 -16.35
C THR A 94 7.85 -33.60 -16.60
N ALA A 95 7.55 -33.99 -17.84
CA ALA A 95 7.34 -35.39 -18.21
C ALA A 95 8.61 -36.23 -17.98
N LEU A 96 9.79 -35.66 -18.27
CA LEU A 96 11.06 -36.33 -18.03
C LEU A 96 11.33 -36.54 -16.53
N GLN A 97 11.07 -35.52 -15.72
CA GLN A 97 11.18 -35.60 -14.26
C GLN A 97 10.18 -36.63 -13.69
N ALA A 98 8.92 -36.62 -14.15
CA ALA A 98 7.91 -37.57 -13.73
C ALA A 98 8.29 -39.02 -14.08
N ALA A 99 8.85 -39.27 -15.26
CA ALA A 99 9.33 -40.59 -15.66
C ALA A 99 10.48 -41.08 -14.75
N LEU A 100 11.40 -40.19 -14.37
CA LEU A 100 12.49 -40.49 -13.44
C LEU A 100 11.98 -40.78 -12.02
N ASP A 101 10.98 -40.04 -11.56
CA ASP A 101 10.37 -40.22 -10.23
C ASP A 101 9.56 -41.51 -10.16
N ALA A 102 8.90 -41.90 -11.26
CA ALA A 102 8.22 -43.19 -11.41
C ALA A 102 9.18 -44.39 -11.58
N GLY A 103 10.50 -44.16 -11.61
CA GLY A 103 11.50 -45.22 -11.76
C GLY A 103 11.55 -45.85 -13.16
N MET A 104 11.01 -45.18 -14.18
CA MET A 104 11.03 -45.66 -15.55
C MET A 104 12.44 -45.50 -16.14
N THR A 105 13.20 -46.59 -16.27
CA THR A 105 14.55 -46.55 -16.87
C THR A 105 14.55 -46.94 -18.36
N ASN A 106 13.47 -47.53 -18.86
CA ASN A 106 13.38 -47.98 -20.24
C ASN A 106 13.04 -46.81 -21.18
N GLY A 107 13.93 -46.54 -22.14
CA GLY A 107 13.73 -45.49 -23.16
C GLY A 107 14.05 -44.07 -22.70
N LEU A 108 14.59 -43.89 -21.49
CA LEU A 108 15.26 -42.66 -21.08
C LEU A 108 16.72 -42.71 -21.56
N SER A 109 17.11 -41.75 -22.40
CA SER A 109 18.46 -41.65 -22.94
C SER A 109 18.94 -40.20 -22.92
N ASP A 110 20.25 -39.99 -22.89
CA ASP A 110 20.87 -38.66 -22.93
C ASP A 110 20.37 -37.82 -24.11
N ARG A 111 20.04 -38.49 -25.23
CA ARG A 111 19.42 -37.88 -26.40
C ARG A 111 18.14 -37.10 -26.08
N LYS A 112 17.32 -37.53 -25.11
CA LYS A 112 16.09 -36.82 -24.71
C LYS A 112 16.40 -35.53 -23.97
N ILE A 113 17.41 -35.54 -23.09
CA ILE A 113 17.91 -34.30 -22.46
C ILE A 113 18.50 -33.37 -23.50
N ASP A 114 19.27 -33.88 -24.46
CA ASP A 114 19.86 -33.05 -25.50
C ASP A 114 18.82 -32.41 -26.42
N ILE A 115 17.68 -33.07 -26.65
CA ILE A 115 16.54 -32.47 -27.35
C ILE A 115 15.94 -31.35 -26.50
N LEU A 116 15.71 -31.60 -25.21
CA LEU A 116 15.15 -30.60 -24.29
C LEU A 116 16.06 -29.36 -24.18
N ARG A 117 17.37 -29.56 -24.03
CA ARG A 117 18.37 -28.49 -23.96
C ARG A 117 18.40 -27.62 -25.21
N ARG A 118 18.31 -28.24 -26.39
CA ARG A 118 18.26 -27.51 -27.66
C ARG A 118 16.96 -26.70 -27.77
N ALA A 119 15.83 -27.32 -27.49
CA ALA A 119 14.53 -26.64 -27.50
C ALA A 119 14.48 -25.48 -26.49
N ARG A 120 15.01 -25.67 -25.28
CA ARG A 120 15.18 -24.59 -24.29
C ARG A 120 16.12 -23.51 -24.79
N GLY A 121 17.24 -23.86 -25.43
CA GLY A 121 18.18 -22.90 -26.00
C GLY A 121 17.50 -21.97 -27.00
N GLU A 122 16.74 -22.53 -27.94
CA GLU A 122 15.95 -21.77 -28.92
C GLU A 122 14.90 -20.89 -28.24
N ALA A 123 14.14 -21.44 -27.28
CA ALA A 123 13.16 -20.68 -26.52
C ALA A 123 13.80 -19.57 -25.68
N ALA A 124 15.01 -19.78 -25.15
CA ALA A 124 15.73 -18.82 -24.33
C ALA A 124 16.20 -17.62 -25.15
N GLU A 125 16.78 -17.86 -26.33
CA GLU A 125 17.20 -16.78 -27.24
C GLU A 125 16.02 -15.91 -27.64
N ARG A 126 14.93 -16.54 -28.08
CA ARG A 126 13.72 -15.84 -28.51
C ARG A 126 13.06 -15.07 -27.35
N THR A 127 12.98 -15.67 -26.16
CA THR A 127 12.43 -15.01 -24.95
C THR A 127 13.26 -13.80 -24.52
N ARG A 128 14.61 -13.91 -24.53
CA ARG A 128 15.49 -12.80 -24.18
C ARG A 128 15.41 -11.65 -25.18
N ALA A 129 15.39 -11.97 -26.47
CA ALA A 129 15.25 -10.99 -27.53
C ALA A 129 13.91 -10.25 -27.41
N HIS A 130 12.82 -10.98 -27.17
CA HIS A 130 11.50 -10.40 -26.98
C HIS A 130 11.40 -9.54 -25.71
N TYR A 131 11.97 -10.01 -24.59
CA TYR A 131 12.06 -9.20 -23.37
C TYR A 131 12.81 -7.88 -23.61
N ALA A 132 13.96 -7.92 -24.29
CA ALA A 132 14.71 -6.72 -24.61
C ALA A 132 13.93 -5.75 -25.51
N LEU A 133 13.20 -6.28 -26.50
CA LEU A 133 12.36 -5.49 -27.39
C LEU A 133 11.21 -4.81 -26.64
N THR A 134 10.49 -5.55 -25.79
CA THR A 134 9.37 -5.00 -25.01
C THR A 134 9.84 -3.98 -23.96
N ALA A 135 11.02 -4.18 -23.36
CA ALA A 135 11.63 -3.19 -22.47
C ALA A 135 11.99 -1.89 -23.21
N ALA A 136 12.62 -1.99 -24.38
CA ALA A 136 12.96 -0.83 -25.20
C ALA A 136 11.70 -0.08 -25.69
N LEU A 137 10.65 -0.81 -26.06
CA LEU A 137 9.36 -0.21 -26.44
C LEU A 137 8.75 0.58 -25.28
N LYS A 138 8.76 0.02 -24.06
CA LYS A 138 8.30 0.71 -22.86
C LYS A 138 9.10 1.98 -22.58
N GLU A 139 10.43 1.91 -22.65
CA GLU A 139 11.30 3.08 -22.45
C GLU A 139 11.02 4.19 -23.49
N LEU A 140 10.88 3.82 -24.76
CA LEU A 140 10.52 4.73 -25.84
C LEU A 140 9.17 5.42 -25.56
N LEU A 141 8.16 4.66 -25.15
CA LEU A 141 6.84 5.18 -24.83
C LEU A 141 6.86 6.09 -23.60
N VAL A 142 7.59 5.73 -22.54
CA VAL A 142 7.81 6.60 -21.38
C VAL A 142 8.43 7.93 -21.81
N SER A 143 9.46 7.90 -22.64
CA SER A 143 10.13 9.09 -23.15
C SER A 143 9.17 9.98 -23.96
N ASN A 144 8.43 9.37 -24.89
CA ASN A 144 7.47 10.10 -25.73
C ASN A 144 6.34 10.71 -24.90
N VAL A 145 5.72 9.94 -24.00
CA VAL A 145 4.68 10.43 -23.10
C VAL A 145 5.21 11.59 -22.26
N THR A 146 6.41 11.47 -21.70
CA THR A 146 7.03 12.53 -20.89
C THR A 146 7.27 13.81 -21.70
N ALA A 147 7.79 13.70 -22.92
CA ALA A 147 8.03 14.84 -23.80
C ALA A 147 6.72 15.51 -24.25
N THR A 148 5.73 14.72 -24.68
CA THR A 148 4.40 15.22 -25.06
C THR A 148 3.68 15.85 -23.88
N ALA A 149 3.78 15.26 -22.69
CA ALA A 149 3.29 15.84 -21.45
C ALA A 149 3.95 17.17 -21.16
N ALA A 150 5.28 17.29 -21.25
CA ALA A 150 5.97 18.54 -20.97
C ALA A 150 5.53 19.69 -21.89
N GLY A 151 5.22 19.40 -23.16
CA GLY A 151 4.69 20.39 -24.12
C GLY A 151 3.24 20.81 -23.87
N LYS A 152 2.43 19.95 -23.22
CA LYS A 152 1.00 20.19 -22.95
C LYS A 152 0.71 20.61 -21.50
N ALA A 153 1.56 20.19 -20.57
CA ALA A 153 1.52 20.52 -19.17
C ALA A 153 2.16 21.88 -18.92
N LYS A 154 1.55 22.93 -19.49
CA LYS A 154 1.58 24.23 -18.81
C LYS A 154 0.67 24.08 -17.60
N TRP A 155 1.22 23.59 -16.49
CA TRP A 155 0.59 23.78 -15.19
C TRP A 155 0.59 25.29 -14.93
N VAL A 156 -0.44 25.98 -15.41
CA VAL A 156 -0.83 27.24 -14.80
C VAL A 156 -1.50 26.82 -13.50
N VAL A 157 -0.69 26.69 -12.45
CA VAL A 157 -1.23 26.61 -11.09
C VAL A 157 -1.81 27.98 -10.79
N ALA A 158 -3.03 28.21 -11.25
CA ALA A 158 -3.81 29.36 -10.86
C ALA A 158 -4.18 29.14 -9.40
N SER A 159 -3.55 29.90 -8.51
CA SER A 159 -3.95 29.97 -7.10
C SER A 159 -5.22 30.83 -7.00
N GLU A 160 -6.29 30.36 -7.61
CA GLU A 160 -7.62 30.95 -7.47
C GLU A 160 -8.20 30.53 -6.12
N GLN A 161 -9.00 31.41 -5.50
CA GLN A 161 -9.75 31.01 -4.31
C GLN A 161 -10.69 29.87 -4.71
N ALA A 162 -10.57 28.73 -4.02
CA ALA A 162 -11.49 27.63 -4.22
C ALA A 162 -12.91 28.12 -3.95
N GLN A 163 -13.79 27.98 -4.95
CA GLN A 163 -15.21 28.22 -4.75
C GLN A 163 -15.73 27.24 -3.70
N TRP A 164 -16.55 27.72 -2.77
CA TRP A 164 -17.22 26.84 -1.83
C TRP A 164 -18.18 25.93 -2.59
N GLU A 165 -18.17 24.65 -2.26
CA GLU A 165 -19.07 23.66 -2.86
C GLU A 165 -20.56 23.98 -2.59
N ASP A 166 -20.85 24.76 -1.54
CA ASP A 166 -22.19 25.20 -1.16
C ASP A 166 -22.43 26.67 -1.57
N PRO A 167 -23.30 26.92 -2.58
CA PRO A 167 -23.61 28.27 -3.06
C PRO A 167 -24.22 29.20 -2.00
N ALA A 168 -24.97 28.65 -1.03
CA ALA A 168 -25.60 29.47 0.01
C ALA A 168 -24.56 30.02 0.99
N ARG A 169 -23.61 29.17 1.41
CA ARG A 169 -22.49 29.57 2.26
C ARG A 169 -21.55 30.55 1.56
N GLU A 170 -21.35 30.41 0.26
CA GLU A 170 -20.57 31.37 -0.51
C GLU A 170 -21.24 32.76 -0.56
N ALA A 171 -22.56 32.81 -0.76
CA ALA A 171 -23.32 34.05 -0.73
C ALA A 171 -23.25 34.74 0.64
N GLU A 172 -23.37 33.97 1.72
CA GLU A 172 -23.21 34.46 3.10
C GLU A 172 -21.78 34.98 3.37
N ARG A 173 -20.76 34.28 2.86
CA ARG A 173 -19.35 34.70 2.99
C ARG A 173 -19.10 36.02 2.27
N LEU A 174 -19.63 36.16 1.06
CA LEU A 174 -19.57 37.40 0.28
C LEU A 174 -20.36 38.53 0.96
N ALA A 175 -21.41 38.20 1.71
CA ALA A 175 -22.14 39.14 2.57
C ALA A 175 -21.40 39.48 3.89
N GLY A 176 -20.18 38.97 4.10
CA GLY A 176 -19.34 39.27 5.26
C GLY A 176 -19.54 38.35 6.47
N ILE A 177 -20.32 37.27 6.32
CA ILE A 177 -20.49 36.27 7.39
C ILE A 177 -19.18 35.49 7.56
N ARG A 178 -18.77 35.37 8.83
CA ARG A 178 -17.53 34.67 9.21
C ARG A 178 -17.81 33.19 9.40
N PHE A 179 -17.10 32.37 8.63
CA PHE A 179 -17.13 30.92 8.79
C PHE A 179 -15.94 30.41 9.57
N SER A 180 -16.23 29.43 10.42
CA SER A 180 -15.26 28.69 11.20
C SER A 180 -15.02 27.29 10.64
N ARG A 181 -13.83 26.74 10.89
CA ARG A 181 -13.52 25.34 10.64
C ARG A 181 -13.25 24.64 11.97
N LEU A 182 -13.81 23.46 12.15
CA LEU A 182 -13.56 22.64 13.32
C LEU A 182 -12.10 22.15 13.39
N ALA A 183 -11.44 22.39 14.51
CA ALA A 183 -10.22 21.71 14.94
C ALA A 183 -10.56 20.74 16.09
N ASP A 184 -10.43 19.45 15.82
CA ASP A 184 -10.65 18.37 16.78
C ASP A 184 -9.33 17.64 17.11
N GLU A 185 -9.41 16.50 17.79
CA GLU A 185 -8.24 15.69 18.17
C GLU A 185 -7.31 15.36 16.98
N THR A 186 -7.87 15.19 15.77
CA THR A 186 -7.09 14.93 14.56
C THR A 186 -6.16 16.09 14.25
N PHE A 187 -6.64 17.33 14.43
CA PHE A 187 -5.83 18.53 14.23
C PHE A 187 -4.64 18.57 15.19
N PHE A 188 -4.85 18.26 16.47
CA PHE A 188 -3.81 18.30 17.49
C PHE A 188 -2.77 17.18 17.36
N ARG A 189 -3.16 16.02 16.82
CA ARG A 189 -2.24 14.91 16.55
C ARG A 189 -1.38 15.12 15.30
N MET A 190 -1.70 16.10 14.45
CA MET A 190 -0.92 16.39 13.25
C MET A 190 0.42 17.05 13.59
N PRO A 191 1.50 16.68 12.87
CA PRO A 191 2.74 17.43 12.89
C PRO A 191 2.52 18.93 12.60
N PRO A 192 3.31 19.84 13.20
CA PRO A 192 3.14 21.29 13.03
C PRO A 192 3.05 21.75 11.57
N GLU A 193 3.87 21.19 10.69
CA GLU A 193 3.90 21.53 9.26
C GLU A 193 2.60 21.17 8.53
N GLN A 194 1.93 20.09 8.95
CA GLN A 194 0.65 19.67 8.37
C GLN A 194 -0.50 20.56 8.89
N ARG A 195 -0.43 20.99 10.16
CA ARG A 195 -1.36 21.97 10.72
C ARG A 195 -1.28 23.30 9.97
N ASP A 196 -0.07 23.81 9.75
CA ASP A 196 0.15 25.07 9.03
C ASP A 196 -0.38 25.00 7.58
N ALA A 197 -0.11 23.89 6.88
CA ALA A 197 -0.65 23.66 5.54
C ALA A 197 -2.19 23.65 5.51
N LEU A 198 -2.81 23.01 6.51
CA LEU A 198 -4.27 22.95 6.66
C LEU A 198 -4.87 24.33 6.97
N LEU A 199 -4.26 25.10 7.88
CA LEU A 199 -4.72 26.46 8.21
C LEU A 199 -4.57 27.40 7.02
N LEU A 200 -3.48 27.32 6.28
CA LEU A 200 -3.29 28.09 5.04
C LEU A 200 -4.35 27.72 3.99
N LYS A 201 -4.67 26.44 3.84
CA LYS A 201 -5.76 25.97 2.98
C LYS A 201 -7.10 26.55 3.44
N ASN A 202 -7.42 26.47 4.73
CA ASN A 202 -8.66 27.03 5.30
C ASN A 202 -8.76 28.53 5.03
N ARG A 203 -7.67 29.28 5.19
CA ARG A 203 -7.66 30.71 4.90
C ARG A 203 -7.91 31.02 3.43
N ARG A 204 -7.33 30.24 2.50
CA ARG A 204 -7.59 30.35 1.06
C ARG A 204 -9.03 30.00 0.68
N MET A 205 -9.62 29.07 1.41
CA MET A 205 -11.05 28.75 1.34
C MET A 205 -11.90 29.79 2.11
N GLY A 206 -11.39 30.95 2.50
CA GLY A 206 -12.21 32.01 3.09
C GLY A 206 -12.73 31.75 4.52
N TYR A 207 -12.29 30.68 5.18
CA TYR A 207 -12.51 30.53 6.62
C TYR A 207 -11.76 31.65 7.35
N SER A 208 -12.42 32.22 8.35
CA SER A 208 -11.94 33.39 9.10
C SER A 208 -11.76 33.09 10.57
N ALA A 209 -12.28 31.94 11.02
CA ALA A 209 -12.09 31.46 12.36
C ALA A 209 -11.78 29.96 12.38
N LEU A 210 -11.18 29.52 13.48
CA LEU A 210 -11.01 28.12 13.82
C LEU A 210 -11.89 27.85 15.04
N ASP A 211 -12.88 27.00 14.88
CA ASP A 211 -13.63 26.44 16.01
C ASP A 211 -12.74 25.39 16.63
N VAL A 212 -11.99 25.83 17.64
CA VAL A 212 -11.28 24.91 18.48
C VAL A 212 -12.34 24.38 19.43
N ILE A 213 -12.78 23.15 19.17
CA ILE A 213 -13.45 22.38 20.22
C ILE A 213 -12.36 22.04 21.23
N TRP A 214 -12.06 23.05 22.03
CA TRP A 214 -11.38 22.93 23.28
C TRP A 214 -12.43 22.49 24.28
N ASP A 215 -12.88 21.25 24.09
CA ASP A 215 -13.50 20.54 25.18
C ASP A 215 -12.54 20.78 26.38
N PRO A 216 -13.01 21.23 27.55
CA PRO A 216 -12.24 21.04 28.79
C PRO A 216 -11.67 19.61 28.87
N ALA A 217 -12.26 18.70 28.07
CA ALA A 217 -11.82 17.40 27.68
C ALA A 217 -11.38 17.16 26.22
N SER A 218 -10.13 17.44 25.91
CA SER A 218 -9.36 16.29 25.39
C SER A 218 -9.21 15.24 26.51
N ASN A 219 -8.95 15.72 27.74
CA ASN A 219 -9.19 15.04 29.02
C ASN A 219 -8.85 16.06 30.12
N TRP A 220 -9.60 16.22 31.22
CA TRP A 220 -9.08 17.01 32.35
C TRP A 220 -7.76 16.38 32.84
N GLY A 221 -7.63 15.05 32.72
CA GLY A 221 -6.37 14.33 32.94
C GLY A 221 -5.19 14.71 32.03
N ASP A 222 -5.42 15.37 30.90
CA ASP A 222 -4.35 15.75 29.97
C ASP A 222 -3.73 17.09 30.35
N ILE A 223 -4.55 18.01 30.89
CA ILE A 223 -4.12 19.33 31.33
C ILE A 223 -3.67 19.36 32.80
N GLU A 224 -4.22 18.49 33.66
CA GLU A 224 -3.86 18.42 35.07
C GLU A 224 -3.39 17.01 35.45
N LYS A 225 -2.21 16.63 34.92
CA LYS A 225 -1.60 15.31 35.17
C LYS A 225 -1.22 15.11 36.65
N GLU A 226 -0.86 16.20 37.31
CA GLU A 226 -0.58 16.27 38.75
C GLU A 226 -1.48 17.32 39.39
N LYS A 227 -1.95 17.04 40.61
CA LYS A 227 -2.90 17.89 41.32
C LYS A 227 -2.33 19.31 41.50
N GLY A 228 -3.05 20.30 40.96
CA GLY A 228 -2.72 21.72 41.02
C GLY A 228 -1.74 22.20 39.95
N ILE A 229 -1.30 21.36 39.02
CA ILE A 229 -0.36 21.71 37.94
C ILE A 229 -1.07 21.63 36.60
N TYR A 230 -1.30 22.78 35.97
CA TYR A 230 -2.00 22.89 34.69
C TYR A 230 -1.03 23.10 33.51
N ASP A 231 -1.20 22.34 32.44
CA ASP A 231 -0.46 22.46 31.17
C ASP A 231 -1.40 22.81 30.02
N PHE A 232 -1.27 24.02 29.48
CA PHE A 232 -2.04 24.54 28.36
C PHE A 232 -1.21 24.69 27.07
N THR A 233 -0.01 24.12 27.01
CA THR A 233 0.94 24.35 25.90
C THR A 233 0.35 24.01 24.52
N ALA A 234 -0.51 22.99 24.45
CA ALA A 234 -1.18 22.62 23.20
C ALA A 234 -2.21 23.68 22.74
N LEU A 235 -2.88 24.35 23.67
CA LEU A 235 -3.79 25.46 23.39
C LEU A 235 -3.01 26.65 22.84
N ASP A 236 -1.96 27.02 23.57
CA ASP A 236 -1.09 28.15 23.23
C ASP A 236 -0.52 27.98 21.82
N SER A 237 -0.04 26.76 21.50
CA SER A 237 0.46 26.43 20.17
C SER A 237 -0.62 26.58 19.08
N ALA A 238 -1.85 26.13 19.32
CA ALA A 238 -2.93 26.24 18.35
C ALA A 238 -3.40 27.69 18.15
N MET A 239 -3.46 28.47 19.23
CA MET A 239 -3.80 29.90 19.18
C MET A 239 -2.73 30.69 18.43
N GLU A 240 -1.46 30.43 18.72
CA GLU A 240 -0.34 31.06 18.04
C GLU A 240 -0.35 30.76 16.53
N GLN A 241 -0.53 29.48 16.16
CA GLN A 241 -0.62 29.06 14.76
C GLN A 241 -1.80 29.70 14.02
N ALA A 242 -3.00 29.69 14.63
CA ALA A 242 -4.16 30.36 14.05
C ALA A 242 -3.91 31.88 13.86
N GLY A 243 -3.26 32.51 14.83
CA GLY A 243 -2.87 33.92 14.78
C GLY A 243 -1.92 34.23 13.62
N ARG A 244 -0.90 33.40 13.37
CA ARG A 244 0.03 33.53 12.23
C ARG A 244 -0.70 33.51 10.87
N HIS A 245 -1.85 32.85 10.80
CA HIS A 245 -2.68 32.78 9.59
C HIS A 245 -3.83 33.79 9.56
N GLY A 246 -3.89 34.73 10.52
CA GLY A 246 -4.92 35.75 10.60
C GLY A 246 -6.33 35.19 10.82
N MET A 247 -6.42 34.02 11.48
CA MET A 247 -7.69 33.38 11.84
C MET A 247 -8.03 33.71 13.30
N SER A 248 -9.29 34.03 13.57
CA SER A 248 -9.78 34.12 14.94
C SER A 248 -9.94 32.73 15.54
N VAL A 249 -9.79 32.58 16.85
CA VAL A 249 -10.04 31.30 17.54
C VAL A 249 -11.36 31.39 18.30
N LEU A 250 -12.26 30.46 18.03
CA LEU A 250 -13.51 30.26 18.77
C LEU A 250 -13.31 29.05 19.67
N LEU A 251 -13.19 29.28 20.97
CA LEU A 251 -13.05 28.22 21.96
C LEU A 251 -14.43 27.74 22.39
N MET A 252 -14.71 26.46 22.14
CA MET A 252 -15.96 25.83 22.55
C MET A 252 -15.76 24.91 23.75
N LEU A 253 -16.30 25.32 24.91
CA LEU A 253 -16.21 24.55 26.14
C LEU A 253 -17.31 23.49 26.22
N LYS A 254 -16.94 22.22 26.05
CA LYS A 254 -17.84 21.09 26.35
C LYS A 254 -17.79 20.73 27.84
N THR A 255 -18.68 21.34 28.60
CA THR A 255 -18.74 21.23 30.06
C THR A 255 -19.07 19.84 30.61
N LEU A 256 -19.36 18.82 29.78
CA LEU A 256 -19.99 17.57 30.23
C LEU A 256 -19.35 16.26 29.72
N THR A 257 -18.33 16.30 28.86
CA THR A 257 -17.87 15.09 28.13
C THR A 257 -16.49 14.56 28.54
N GLY A 258 -15.89 15.11 29.59
CA GLY A 258 -14.52 14.79 29.96
C GLY A 258 -14.24 13.60 30.85
N THR A 259 -12.99 13.15 30.81
CA THR A 259 -12.46 12.18 31.76
C THR A 259 -11.69 12.93 32.87
N PRO A 260 -11.88 12.58 34.15
CA PRO A 260 -11.09 13.15 35.24
C PRO A 260 -9.65 12.60 35.28
N PRO A 261 -8.67 13.36 35.82
CA PRO A 261 -7.31 12.91 36.02
C PRO A 261 -7.22 11.61 36.84
N SER A 262 -6.14 10.86 36.64
CA SER A 262 -5.89 9.63 37.38
C SER A 262 -5.85 9.87 38.90
N TRP A 263 -5.19 10.94 39.36
CA TRP A 263 -5.10 11.30 40.78
C TRP A 263 -6.49 11.56 41.39
N HIS A 264 -7.39 12.19 40.64
CA HIS A 264 -8.74 12.50 41.10
C HIS A 264 -9.62 11.25 41.18
N ARG A 265 -9.55 10.38 40.16
CA ARG A 265 -10.25 9.09 40.13
C ARG A 265 -9.80 8.15 41.24
N GLN A 266 -8.51 8.11 41.55
CA GLN A 266 -7.99 7.30 42.66
C GLN A 266 -8.53 7.78 44.02
N GLN A 267 -8.70 9.08 44.20
CA GLN A 267 -9.17 9.66 45.46
C GLN A 267 -10.69 9.54 45.66
N HIS A 268 -11.48 9.69 44.58
CA HIS A 268 -12.93 9.88 44.67
C HIS A 268 -13.78 8.82 43.96
N GLY A 269 -13.16 7.87 43.24
CA GLY A 269 -13.86 6.78 42.56
C GLY A 269 -14.90 7.28 41.55
N SER A 270 -16.03 6.57 41.39
CA SER A 270 -17.10 6.94 40.46
C SER A 270 -17.87 8.22 40.83
N ASN A 271 -17.68 8.76 42.04
CA ASN A 271 -18.41 9.95 42.52
C ASN A 271 -17.98 11.24 41.81
N CYS A 272 -16.83 11.22 41.12
CA CYS A 272 -16.32 12.35 40.34
C CYS A 272 -16.92 12.46 38.92
N GLN A 273 -17.76 11.50 38.51
CA GLN A 273 -18.34 11.42 37.18
C GLN A 273 -19.87 11.59 37.25
N PHE A 274 -20.50 12.02 36.16
CA PHE A 274 -21.96 11.99 36.10
C PHE A 274 -22.43 10.57 35.81
N ILE A 275 -23.51 10.15 36.45
CA ILE A 275 -24.23 8.94 36.06
C ILE A 275 -25.16 9.33 34.91
N VAL A 276 -24.83 8.90 33.70
CA VAL A 276 -25.68 9.01 32.52
C VAL A 276 -26.58 7.79 32.48
N VAL A 277 -27.90 8.03 32.41
CA VAL A 277 -28.89 6.98 32.25
C VAL A 277 -29.33 6.98 30.79
N THR A 278 -28.89 6.00 30.02
CA THR A 278 -29.19 5.89 28.59
C THR A 278 -30.27 4.83 28.36
N LYS A 279 -31.27 5.16 27.54
CA LYS A 279 -32.29 4.19 27.12
C LYS A 279 -31.72 3.33 26.00
N GLU A 280 -31.51 2.06 26.24
CA GLU A 280 -31.09 1.07 25.24
C GLU A 280 -32.25 0.13 24.88
N LYS A 281 -32.11 -0.66 23.80
CA LYS A 281 -33.15 -1.60 23.33
C LYS A 281 -33.61 -2.62 24.38
N GLY A 282 -32.79 -2.91 25.41
CA GLY A 282 -33.07 -3.87 26.48
C GLY A 282 -33.44 -3.26 27.84
N GLY A 283 -33.55 -1.93 27.96
CA GLY A 283 -33.84 -1.26 29.23
C GLY A 283 -33.01 0.00 29.43
N TRP A 284 -33.04 0.53 30.66
CA TRP A 284 -32.20 1.67 31.04
C TRP A 284 -30.84 1.19 31.53
N LYS A 285 -29.79 1.77 30.98
CA LYS A 285 -28.41 1.49 31.40
C LYS A 285 -27.82 2.73 32.03
N THR A 286 -27.27 2.57 33.23
CA THR A 286 -26.46 3.58 33.88
C THR A 286 -24.99 3.40 33.47
N SER A 287 -24.37 4.48 33.00
CA SER A 287 -22.92 4.55 32.77
C SER A 287 -22.36 5.78 33.47
N ALA A 288 -21.17 5.65 34.05
CA ALA A 288 -20.45 6.81 34.58
C ALA A 288 -19.67 7.46 33.43
N GLN A 289 -20.01 8.71 33.10
CA GLN A 289 -19.37 9.49 32.03
C GLN A 289 -19.28 10.97 32.42
N GLY A 290 -18.32 11.70 31.85
CA GLY A 290 -18.16 13.14 32.09
C GLY A 290 -17.53 13.48 33.45
N ILE A 291 -17.40 14.79 33.71
CA ILE A 291 -16.81 15.34 34.94
C ILE A 291 -17.89 16.07 35.72
N ASN A 292 -18.12 15.71 36.99
CA ASN A 292 -19.08 16.43 37.81
C ASN A 292 -18.59 17.86 38.12
N LEU A 293 -19.15 18.86 37.42
CA LEU A 293 -18.80 20.28 37.58
C LEU A 293 -19.19 20.86 38.94
N MET A 294 -20.07 20.19 39.68
CA MET A 294 -20.49 20.60 41.03
C MET A 294 -19.56 20.06 42.12
N HIS A 295 -18.47 19.40 41.74
CA HIS A 295 -17.46 18.88 42.65
C HIS A 295 -16.33 19.90 42.81
N ASP A 296 -15.96 20.26 44.05
CA ASP A 296 -15.06 21.40 44.34
C ASP A 296 -13.74 21.41 43.53
N PRO A 297 -12.98 20.30 43.41
CA PRO A 297 -11.81 20.22 42.52
C PRO A 297 -12.09 20.56 41.06
N THR A 298 -13.25 20.18 40.54
CA THR A 298 -13.64 20.48 39.16
C THR A 298 -13.95 21.96 38.99
N CYS A 299 -14.62 22.57 39.97
CA CYS A 299 -14.86 24.02 39.99
C CYS A 299 -13.52 24.77 39.98
N ALA A 300 -12.55 24.34 40.78
CA ALA A 300 -11.22 24.94 40.82
C ALA A 300 -10.49 24.83 39.47
N ALA A 301 -10.55 23.67 38.81
CA ALA A 301 -9.96 23.48 37.49
C ALA A 301 -10.63 24.37 36.43
N ALA A 302 -11.96 24.48 36.45
CA ALA A 302 -12.70 25.37 35.55
C ALA A 302 -12.36 26.85 35.79
N SER A 303 -12.24 27.27 37.06
CA SER A 303 -11.80 28.64 37.40
C SER A 303 -10.37 28.93 36.93
N SER A 304 -9.42 28.01 37.15
CA SER A 304 -8.04 28.14 36.67
C SER A 304 -7.97 28.26 35.15
N PHE A 305 -8.77 27.46 34.44
CA PHE A 305 -8.89 27.54 32.99
C PHE A 305 -9.41 28.90 32.53
N LEU A 306 -10.51 29.40 33.13
CA LEU A 306 -11.06 30.71 32.79
C LEU A 306 -10.08 31.85 33.07
N SER A 307 -9.28 31.75 34.13
CA SER A 307 -8.21 32.71 34.43
C SER A 307 -7.03 32.64 33.45
N ALA A 308 -6.76 31.48 32.83
CA ALA A 308 -5.72 31.35 31.81
C ALA A 308 -6.14 31.97 30.45
N LEU A 309 -7.44 32.20 30.24
CA LEU A 309 -7.96 32.82 29.02
C LEU A 309 -7.96 34.37 29.05
N THR A 310 -7.71 34.99 30.21
CA THR A 310 -7.69 36.45 30.42
C THR A 310 -6.28 36.98 30.57
#